data_AF-A0A7J8XMT5-F1
#
_entry.id   AF-A0A7J8XMT5-F1
#
_cell.length_a   1.000
_cell.length_b   1.000
_cell.length_c   1.000
_cell.angle_alpha   90.00
_cell.angle_beta   90.00
_cell.angle_gamma   90.00
#
_symmetry.space_group_name_H-M   'P 1'
#
loop_
_entity.id
_entity.type
_entity.pdbx_description
1 polymer ?
#
loop_
_entity_poly.entity_id
_entity_poly.type
_entity_poly.pdbx_seq_one_letter_code
_entity_poly.pdbx_strand_id
1 'polypeptide(L)' 'MTGLGLIARDSDGLVLGGIADYRENRMEGECTEVEALRDGIIWGRDNNVARAIFEIN' A
#
# COMPACT_ATOMS: atom_id res chain seq x y z
N MET A 1 -11.32 15.69 2.30
CA MET A 1 -9.98 15.27 1.85
C MET A 1 -9.70 13.93 2.49
N THR A 2 -9.31 12.94 1.71
CA THR A 2 -9.05 11.58 2.20
C THR A 2 -7.61 11.23 1.86
N GLY A 3 -6.83 10.86 2.87
CA GLY A 3 -5.46 10.37 2.69
C GLY A 3 -5.46 8.87 2.44
N LEU A 4 -4.44 8.40 1.72
CA LEU A 4 -4.18 6.99 1.48
C LEU A 4 -2.71 6.68 1.79
N GLY A 5 -2.43 5.44 2.14
CA GLY A 5 -1.06 5.02 2.37
C GLY A 5 -0.94 3.55 2.68
N LEU A 6 0.28 3.06 2.52
CA LEU A 6 0.66 1.68 2.78
C LEU A 6 2.01 1.65 3.48
N ILE A 7 2.16 0.74 4.44
CA ILE A 7 3.43 0.41 5.09
C ILE A 7 3.72 -1.06 4.83
N ALA A 8 4.84 -1.35 4.17
CA ALA A 8 5.33 -2.71 4.01
C ALA A 8 6.16 -3.12 5.23
N ARG A 9 5.89 -4.31 5.75
CA ARG A 9 6.63 -4.92 6.85
C ARG A 9 7.03 -6.35 6.50
N ASP A 10 8.14 -6.82 7.04
CA ASP A 10 8.47 -8.24 7.00
C ASP A 10 7.68 -9.04 8.05
N SER A 11 7.93 -10.35 8.11
CA SER A 11 7.28 -11.26 9.06
C SER A 11 7.60 -10.96 10.52
N ASP A 12 8.72 -10.31 10.80
CA ASP A 12 9.16 -9.93 12.14
C ASP A 12 8.63 -8.54 12.55
N GLY A 13 7.93 -7.87 11.64
CA GLY A 13 7.31 -6.56 11.85
C GLY A 13 8.25 -5.39 11.57
N LEU A 14 9.44 -5.60 11.01
CA LEU A 14 10.34 -4.53 10.59
C LEU A 14 9.73 -3.76 9.42
N VAL A 15 9.73 -2.43 9.50
CA VAL A 15 9.26 -1.57 8.42
C VAL A 15 10.29 -1.52 7.30
N LEU A 16 9.89 -1.96 6.11
CA LEU A 16 10.73 -1.98 4.90
C LEU A 16 10.57 -0.69 4.09
N GLY A 17 9.44 0.00 4.26
CA GLY A 17 9.12 1.24 3.58
C GLY A 17 7.62 1.44 3.44
N GLY A 18 7.22 2.43 2.65
CA GLY A 18 5.82 2.73 2.42
C GLY A 18 5.61 3.94 1.54
N ILE A 19 4.34 4.20 1.26
CA ILE A 19 3.86 5.36 0.50
C ILE A 19 2.73 6.03 1.26
N ALA A 20 2.63 7.34 1.13
CA ALA A 20 1.50 8.13 1.61
C ALA A 20 1.17 9.18 0.56
N ASP A 21 -0.11 9.34 0.27
CA ASP A 21 -0.60 10.29 -0.73
C ASP A 21 -1.98 10.84 -0.32
N TYR A 22 -2.42 11.89 -0.98
CA TYR A 22 -3.69 12.54 -0.75
C TYR A 22 -4.49 12.62 -2.05
N ARG A 23 -5.80 12.40 -1.96
CA ARG A 23 -6.73 12.59 -3.08
C ARG A 23 -7.73 13.70 -2.75
N GLU A 24 -7.87 14.64 -3.68
CA GLU A 24 -8.80 15.76 -3.51
C GLU A 24 -10.25 15.29 -3.63
N ASN A 25 -10.98 15.50 -2.52
CA ASN A 25 -12.42 15.68 -2.39
C ASN A 25 -13.30 15.08 -3.52
N ARG A 26 -13.45 13.74 -3.54
CA ARG A 26 -14.64 13.05 -4.10
C ARG A 26 -14.64 11.53 -4.00
N MET A 27 -13.56 10.90 -3.52
CA MET A 27 -13.56 9.46 -3.32
C MET A 27 -14.24 9.09 -2.00
N GLU A 28 -15.16 8.14 -2.09
CA GLU A 28 -15.68 7.41 -0.93
C GLU A 28 -14.52 6.65 -0.26
N GLY A 29 -14.62 6.41 1.05
CA GLY A 29 -13.53 5.78 1.83
C GLY A 29 -13.10 4.43 1.24
N GLU A 30 -14.06 3.63 0.80
CA GLU A 30 -13.85 2.32 0.18
C GLU A 30 -13.03 2.42 -1.12
N CYS A 31 -13.31 3.41 -1.99
CA CYS A 31 -12.49 3.65 -3.17
C CYS A 31 -11.06 4.04 -2.80
N THR A 32 -10.88 4.73 -1.67
CA THR A 32 -9.56 5.16 -1.19
C THR A 32 -8.72 3.97 -0.74
N GLU A 33 -9.32 2.97 -0.12
CA GLU A 33 -8.65 1.72 0.27
C GLU A 33 -8.24 0.88 -0.95
N VAL A 34 -9.08 0.82 -1.99
CA VAL A 34 -8.75 0.10 -3.23
C VAL A 34 -7.56 0.76 -3.95
N GLU A 35 -7.52 2.09 -4.04
CA GLU A 35 -6.36 2.79 -4.61
C GLU A 35 -5.11 2.63 -3.72
N ALA A 36 -5.24 2.68 -2.39
CA ALA A 36 -4.13 2.42 -1.47
C ALA A 36 -3.52 1.03 -1.69
N LEU A 37 -4.37 0.02 -1.89
CA LEU A 37 -3.94 -1.34 -2.22
C LEU A 37 -3.23 -1.41 -3.56
N ARG A 38 -3.79 -0.79 -4.61
CA ARG A 38 -3.19 -0.72 -5.94
C ARG A 38 -1.81 -0.08 -5.91
N ASP A 39 -1.69 1.10 -5.31
CA ASP A 39 -0.43 1.84 -5.22
C ASP A 39 0.59 1.06 -4.39
N GLY A 40 0.14 0.35 -3.35
CA GLY A 40 0.98 -0.55 -2.56
C GLY A 40 1.54 -1.73 -3.34
N ILE A 41 0.74 -2.37 -4.21
CA ILE A 41 1.22 -3.45 -5.09
C ILE A 41 2.26 -2.91 -6.07
N ILE A 42 2.03 -1.75 -6.67
CA ILE A 42 2.98 -1.11 -7.59
C ILE A 42 4.30 -0.81 -6.86
N TRP A 43 4.23 -0.15 -5.70
CA TRP A 43 5.40 0.16 -4.90
C TRP A 43 6.17 -1.10 -4.49
N GLY A 44 5.45 -2.13 -4.04
CA GLY A 44 6.05 -3.40 -3.63
C GLY A 44 6.76 -4.09 -4.80
N ARG A 45 6.21 -4.02 -6.02
CA ARG A 45 6.87 -4.54 -7.22
C ARG A 45 8.13 -3.74 -7.56
N ASP A 46 8.03 -2.42 -7.60
CA ASP A 46 9.11 -1.53 -8.02
C ASP A 46 10.29 -1.54 -7.02
N ASN A 47 10.03 -1.87 -5.75
CA ASN A 47 11.06 -2.04 -4.71
C ASN A 47 11.45 -3.51 -4.46
N ASN A 48 10.95 -4.46 -5.27
CA ASN A 48 11.21 -5.90 -5.12
C ASN A 48 10.86 -6.47 -3.73
N VAL A 49 9.84 -5.90 -3.08
CA VAL A 49 9.27 -6.33 -1.79
C VAL A 49 8.04 -7.23 -1.99
N ALA A 50 7.50 -7.29 -3.21
CA ALA A 50 6.25 -7.98 -3.56
C ALA A 50 6.23 -9.51 -3.30
N ARG A 51 7.37 -10.16 -3.04
CA ARG A 51 7.37 -11.57 -2.58
C ARG A 51 6.53 -11.77 -1.32
N ALA A 52 6.40 -10.75 -0.46
CA ALA A 52 5.60 -10.82 0.76
C ALA A 52 4.08 -10.80 0.55
N ILE A 53 3.57 -10.36 -0.62
CA ILE A 53 2.13 -10.10 -0.82
C ILE A 53 1.36 -11.36 -1.26
N PHE A 54 2.03 -12.30 -1.95
CA PHE A 54 1.39 -13.48 -2.54
C PHE A 54 2.02 -14.82 -2.13
N GLU A 55 3.01 -14.84 -1.22
CA GLU A 55 3.46 -16.08 -0.56
C GLU A 55 2.40 -16.51 0.48
N ILE A 56 1.21 -16.84 -0.01
CA ILE A 56 0.22 -17.65 0.69
C ILE A 56 0.64 -19.09 0.42
N ASN A 57 1.14 -19.78 1.45
CA ASN A 57 1.25 -21.24 1.45
C ASN A 57 -0.14 -21.88 1.42
#